data_AF-A0A4U3FBZ3-F1
#
_entry.id   AF-A0A4U3FBZ3-F1
#
_cell.length_a   1.000
_cell.length_b   1.000
_cell.length_c   1.000
_cell.angle_alpha   90.00
_cell.angle_beta   90.00
_cell.angle_gamma   90.00
#
_symmetry.space_group_name_H-M   'P 1'
#
loop_
_entity.id
_entity.type
_entity.pdbx_description
1 polymer ?
#
loop_
_entity_poly.entity_id
_entity_poly.type
_entity_poly.pdbx_seq_one_letter_code
_entity_poly.pdbx_strand_id
1 'polypeptide(L)'
;MRRILVLLFLFPFLCHANVIISATREIYPSDSKEVSVQLLNNGSDPSLVQAWIDDGDPDSTPETARVQFLLMPPVAKVAAHSGQQLKIRYMGSTLPTDRESVFYLNVLDIPPVPENLKGKSVMQLAIRSRIKLFFRPAGLKISPKKMIDNVTLTQQNDSIILHNATPYFLTLSGISINKAGNILKSGLMVAPFSQQSLKTSKTIISGTPVTLVYINDYGASVELQKKIQ
;
A
#
# COMPACT_ATOMS: atom_id res chain seq x y z
N MET A 1 -6.99 -60.97 1.40
CA MET A 1 -6.10 -59.92 0.89
C MET A 1 -6.61 -58.55 1.36
N ARG A 2 -6.00 -57.98 2.41
CA ARG A 2 -6.38 -56.66 2.97
C ARG A 2 -5.83 -55.56 2.07
N ARG A 3 -6.70 -54.79 1.40
CA ARG A 3 -6.33 -53.59 0.67
C ARG A 3 -6.09 -52.45 1.67
N ILE A 4 -4.83 -52.06 1.86
CA ILE A 4 -4.45 -50.87 2.63
C ILE A 4 -4.67 -49.66 1.71
N LEU A 5 -5.64 -48.81 2.06
CA LEU A 5 -5.90 -47.54 1.40
C LEU A 5 -4.92 -46.50 2.00
N VAL A 6 -3.87 -46.14 1.27
CA VAL A 6 -2.94 -45.07 1.68
C VAL A 6 -3.55 -43.73 1.28
N LEU A 7 -4.01 -42.96 2.26
CA LEU A 7 -4.51 -41.60 2.09
C LEU A 7 -3.30 -40.65 1.95
N LEU A 8 -3.07 -40.10 0.75
CA LEU A 8 -1.99 -39.14 0.50
C LEU A 8 -2.42 -37.75 1.00
N PHE A 9 -1.97 -37.34 2.19
CA PHE A 9 -2.13 -35.96 2.67
C PHE A 9 -1.15 -35.04 1.93
N LEU A 10 -1.66 -34.24 1.00
CA LEU A 10 -0.93 -33.12 0.42
C LEU A 10 -0.86 -31.99 1.47
N PHE A 11 0.27 -31.90 2.19
CA PHE A 11 0.58 -30.73 2.99
C PHE A 11 0.94 -29.57 2.06
N PRO A 12 0.34 -28.37 2.24
CA PRO A 12 0.74 -27.21 1.46
C PRO A 12 2.19 -26.84 1.80
N PHE A 13 3.05 -26.74 0.78
CA PHE A 13 4.36 -26.13 0.94
C PHE A 13 4.17 -24.66 1.33
N LEU A 14 4.64 -24.29 2.51
CA LEU A 14 4.71 -22.90 2.94
C LEU A 14 5.69 -22.16 2.02
N CYS A 15 5.17 -21.29 1.17
CA CYS A 15 5.98 -20.33 0.42
C CYS A 15 6.46 -19.27 1.42
N HIS A 16 7.76 -19.19 1.65
CA HIS A 16 8.35 -18.23 2.59
C HIS A 16 8.83 -17.00 1.81
N ALA A 17 8.26 -15.83 2.09
CA ALA A 17 8.84 -14.56 1.67
C ALA A 17 10.04 -14.24 2.57
N ASN A 18 11.16 -13.82 1.98
CA ASN A 18 12.37 -13.53 2.73
C ASN A 18 12.22 -12.15 3.39
N VAL A 19 12.10 -11.09 2.59
CA VAL A 19 12.09 -9.70 3.11
C VAL A 19 10.68 -9.10 3.14
N ILE A 20 10.32 -8.54 4.29
CA ILE A 20 9.03 -7.88 4.56
C ILE A 20 9.28 -6.44 5.01
N ILE A 21 8.45 -5.50 4.54
CA ILE A 21 8.42 -4.13 5.05
C ILE A 21 7.49 -4.09 6.27
N SER A 22 7.93 -3.52 7.38
CA SER A 22 7.13 -3.50 8.63
C SER A 22 5.84 -2.68 8.55
N ALA A 23 5.65 -1.89 7.48
CA ALA A 23 4.47 -1.07 7.24
C ALA A 23 3.94 -1.27 5.80
N THR A 24 2.63 -1.08 5.61
CA THR A 24 1.98 -1.13 4.29
C THR A 24 1.88 0.23 3.60
N ARG A 25 2.26 1.29 4.31
CA ARG A 25 2.38 2.67 3.84
C ARG A 25 3.27 3.45 4.80
N GLU A 26 3.87 4.52 4.31
CA GLU A 26 4.72 5.42 5.09
C GLU A 26 4.17 6.85 4.98
N ILE A 27 4.20 7.59 6.09
CA ILE A 27 3.85 9.01 6.12
C ILE A 27 5.14 9.79 6.34
N TYR A 28 5.46 10.70 5.42
CA TYR A 28 6.56 11.67 5.56
C TYR A 28 5.98 13.03 5.96
N PRO A 29 6.07 13.45 7.24
CA PRO A 29 5.72 14.81 7.65
C PRO A 29 6.70 15.81 7.02
N SER A 30 6.21 16.92 6.46
CA SER A 30 7.07 17.89 5.76
C SER A 30 8.06 18.60 6.68
N ASP A 31 7.79 18.64 7.98
CA ASP A 31 8.65 19.19 9.04
C ASP A 31 9.69 18.19 9.56
N SER A 32 9.62 16.92 9.15
CA SER A 32 10.61 15.89 9.47
C SER A 32 11.84 15.97 8.56
N LYS A 33 13.03 15.90 9.17
CA LYS A 33 14.31 15.83 8.44
C LYS A 33 14.50 14.52 7.69
N GLU A 34 14.00 13.41 8.24
CA GLU A 34 14.03 12.09 7.63
C GLU A 34 12.97 11.20 8.29
N VAL A 35 12.56 10.14 7.61
CA VAL A 35 11.77 9.04 8.16
C VAL A 35 12.50 7.72 7.94
N SER A 36 12.20 6.73 8.79
CA SER A 36 12.85 5.42 8.75
C SER A 36 11.85 4.33 8.49
N VAL A 37 12.13 3.48 7.51
CA VAL A 37 11.33 2.29 7.17
C VAL A 37 12.12 1.05 7.54
N GLN A 38 11.52 0.18 8.35
CA GLN A 38 12.15 -1.08 8.76
C GLN A 38 11.84 -2.20 7.78
N LEU A 39 12.89 -2.92 7.37
CA LEU A 39 12.82 -4.17 6.64
C LEU A 39 13.20 -5.31 7.57
N LEU A 40 12.55 -6.47 7.42
CA LEU A 40 12.84 -7.68 8.16
C LEU A 40 13.02 -8.84 7.18
N ASN A 41 14.15 -9.52 7.26
CA ASN A 41 14.36 -10.78 6.57
C ASN A 41 14.01 -11.92 7.53
N ASN A 42 12.87 -12.56 7.31
CA ASN A 42 12.39 -13.67 8.16
C ASN A 42 12.85 -15.04 7.68
N GLY A 43 13.43 -15.17 6.48
CA GLY A 43 13.90 -16.45 6.00
C GLY A 43 15.34 -16.77 6.39
N SER A 44 15.74 -17.97 6.01
CA SER A 44 16.99 -18.62 6.39
C SER A 44 18.20 -18.20 5.56
N ASP A 45 17.96 -17.52 4.44
CA ASP A 45 19.00 -17.09 3.50
C ASP A 45 19.15 -15.56 3.52
N PRO A 46 20.36 -15.02 3.35
CA PRO A 46 20.55 -13.59 3.21
C PRO A 46 19.94 -13.12 1.88
N SER A 47 19.35 -11.92 1.86
CA SER A 47 18.81 -11.31 0.65
C SER A 47 19.61 -10.06 0.26
N LEU A 48 19.72 -9.81 -1.04
CA LEU A 48 20.10 -8.49 -1.55
C LEU A 48 18.83 -7.68 -1.78
N VAL A 49 18.70 -6.56 -1.07
CA VAL A 49 17.60 -5.63 -1.23
C VAL A 49 18.03 -4.44 -2.05
N GLN A 50 17.24 -4.07 -3.05
CA GLN A 50 17.33 -2.80 -3.76
C GLN A 50 16.06 -1.98 -3.52
N ALA A 51 16.22 -0.70 -3.18
CA ALA A 51 15.10 0.18 -2.85
C ALA A 51 15.20 1.53 -3.57
N TRP A 52 14.05 2.03 -4.03
CA TRP A 52 13.92 3.33 -4.69
C TRP A 52 12.51 3.88 -4.49
N ILE A 53 12.33 5.18 -4.77
CA ILE A 53 11.03 5.86 -4.68
C ILE A 53 10.62 6.31 -6.07
N ASP A 54 9.36 6.08 -6.44
CA ASP A 54 8.75 6.55 -7.68
C ASP A 54 7.58 7.54 -7.40
N ASP A 55 7.13 8.26 -8.43
CA ASP A 55 6.07 9.27 -8.39
C ASP A 55 4.72 8.79 -8.94
N GLY A 56 4.53 7.48 -9.10
CA GLY A 56 3.30 6.87 -9.56
C GLY A 56 3.49 5.83 -10.65
N ASP A 57 4.61 5.86 -11.37
CA ASP A 57 4.94 4.90 -12.42
C ASP A 57 5.34 3.52 -11.84
N PRO A 58 4.48 2.48 -11.98
CA PRO A 58 4.80 1.13 -11.49
C PRO A 58 5.95 0.47 -12.25
N ASP A 59 6.29 0.94 -13.44
CA ASP A 59 7.38 0.39 -14.26
C ASP A 59 8.71 1.13 -14.03
N SER A 60 8.71 2.14 -13.14
CA SER A 60 9.91 2.85 -12.72
C SER A 60 10.95 1.90 -12.11
N THR A 61 12.21 2.15 -12.46
CA THR A 61 13.40 1.45 -11.96
C THR A 61 14.28 2.45 -11.19
N PRO A 62 15.29 1.96 -10.43
CA PRO A 62 16.25 2.83 -9.76
C PRO A 62 16.92 3.87 -10.68
N GLU A 63 17.07 3.57 -11.97
CA GLU A 63 17.70 4.43 -12.96
C GLU A 63 16.72 5.45 -13.58
N THR A 64 15.43 5.12 -13.64
CA THR A 64 14.41 6.00 -14.25
C THR A 64 13.64 6.83 -13.23
N ALA A 65 13.70 6.47 -11.94
CA ALA A 65 13.08 7.19 -10.85
C ALA A 65 13.61 8.62 -10.72
N ARG A 66 12.77 9.62 -11.02
CA ARG A 66 13.11 11.05 -10.94
C ARG A 66 12.33 11.72 -9.83
N VAL A 67 12.66 11.37 -8.60
CA VAL A 67 12.01 11.94 -7.41
C VAL A 67 13.01 12.66 -6.51
N GLN A 68 12.49 13.62 -5.74
CA GLN A 68 13.28 14.49 -4.88
C GLN A 68 13.39 13.92 -3.45
N PHE A 69 13.62 12.61 -3.37
CA PHE A 69 13.87 11.89 -2.14
C PHE A 69 15.23 11.21 -2.23
N LEU A 70 16.03 11.38 -1.18
CA LEU A 70 17.23 10.60 -0.93
C LEU A 70 16.84 9.39 -0.09
N LEU A 71 17.03 8.19 -0.64
CA LEU A 71 16.84 6.92 0.06
C LEU A 71 18.19 6.29 0.35
N MET A 72 18.42 5.86 1.60
CA MET A 72 19.70 5.28 2.02
C MET A 72 19.52 4.10 2.99
N PRO A 73 20.24 2.98 2.81
CA PRO A 73 21.00 2.63 1.61
C PRO A 73 20.06 2.24 0.44
N PRO A 74 20.40 2.58 -0.82
CA PRO A 74 19.61 2.15 -1.99
C PRO A 74 19.80 0.67 -2.31
N VAL A 75 20.91 0.07 -1.87
CA VAL A 75 21.19 -1.37 -1.97
C VAL A 75 21.78 -1.84 -0.66
N ALA A 76 21.26 -2.92 -0.09
CA ALA A 76 21.77 -3.52 1.13
C ALA A 76 21.65 -5.04 1.12
N LYS A 77 22.64 -5.73 1.68
CA LYS A 77 22.51 -7.15 2.00
C LYS A 77 21.86 -7.28 3.38
N VAL A 78 20.71 -7.93 3.46
CA VAL A 78 20.01 -8.22 4.71
C VAL A 78 20.28 -9.68 5.08
N ALA A 79 20.96 -9.90 6.20
CA ALA A 79 21.27 -11.25 6.67
C ALA A 79 19.99 -12.03 7.00
N ALA A 80 20.09 -13.37 7.04
CA ALA A 80 19.01 -14.24 7.50
C ALA A 80 18.56 -13.86 8.91
N HIS A 81 17.25 -13.90 9.16
CA HIS A 81 16.65 -13.55 10.46
C HIS A 81 17.09 -12.19 11.03
N SER A 82 17.37 -11.23 10.16
CA SER A 82 17.90 -9.91 10.53
C SER A 82 17.04 -8.77 9.96
N GLY A 83 17.31 -7.55 10.40
CA GLY A 83 16.61 -6.35 9.94
C GLY A 83 17.55 -5.35 9.28
N GLN A 84 17.00 -4.55 8.36
CA GLN A 84 17.69 -3.41 7.77
C GLN A 84 16.78 -2.19 7.82
N GLN A 85 17.32 -1.05 8.24
CA GLN A 85 16.59 0.22 8.21
C GLN A 85 16.93 0.99 6.94
N LEU A 86 15.90 1.44 6.23
CA LEU A 86 16.01 2.42 5.16
C LEU A 86 15.68 3.80 5.73
N LYS A 87 16.48 4.80 5.37
CA LYS A 87 16.24 6.21 5.68
C LYS A 87 15.79 6.94 4.44
N ILE A 88 14.74 7.72 4.56
CA ILE A 88 14.19 8.53 3.48
C ILE A 88 14.28 9.99 3.91
N ARG A 89 14.87 10.83 3.07
CA ARG A 89 15.00 12.27 3.28
C ARG A 89 14.49 13.03 2.06
N TYR A 90 13.61 13.98 2.27
CA TYR A 90 13.14 14.86 1.22
C TYR A 90 14.18 15.95 0.88
N MET A 91 14.40 16.21 -0.42
CA MET A 91 15.45 17.12 -0.91
C MET A 91 14.95 18.54 -1.24
N GLY A 92 13.68 18.85 -0.96
CA GLY A 92 13.20 20.25 -0.94
C GLY A 92 12.71 20.80 -2.29
N SER A 93 12.00 19.99 -3.09
CA SER A 93 11.28 20.52 -4.26
C SER A 93 10.02 21.33 -3.88
N THR A 94 9.37 21.93 -4.87
CA THR A 94 8.07 22.56 -4.65
C THR A 94 6.99 21.50 -4.70
N LEU A 95 6.43 21.14 -3.54
CA LEU A 95 5.21 20.34 -3.42
C LEU A 95 4.06 21.20 -2.91
N PRO A 96 2.80 20.83 -3.21
CA PRO A 96 1.63 21.47 -2.62
C PRO A 96 1.74 21.52 -1.09
N THR A 97 1.51 22.70 -0.51
CA THR A 97 1.52 22.90 0.94
C THR A 97 0.12 22.80 1.56
N ASP A 98 -0.92 22.70 0.73
CA ASP A 98 -2.33 22.66 1.12
C ASP A 98 -2.91 21.24 1.14
N ARG A 99 -2.18 20.24 0.62
CA ARG A 99 -2.62 18.84 0.49
C ARG A 99 -1.46 17.86 0.46
N GLU A 100 -1.76 16.59 0.73
CA GLU A 100 -0.79 15.52 0.55
C GLU A 100 -0.35 15.36 -0.90
N SER A 101 0.90 14.91 -1.06
CA SER A 101 1.41 14.33 -2.30
C SER A 101 1.69 12.84 -2.09
N VAL A 102 1.50 12.02 -3.12
CA VAL A 102 1.73 10.57 -3.05
C VAL A 102 2.93 10.18 -3.91
N PHE A 103 3.77 9.34 -3.33
CA PHE A 103 4.90 8.66 -3.93
C PHE A 103 4.82 7.18 -3.57
N TYR A 104 5.74 6.37 -4.05
CA TYR A 104 5.75 4.94 -3.78
C TYR A 104 7.16 4.46 -3.46
N LEU A 105 7.31 3.76 -2.34
CA LEU A 105 8.54 3.06 -1.99
C LEU A 105 8.51 1.66 -2.60
N ASN A 106 9.50 1.36 -3.43
CA ASN A 106 9.76 0.04 -3.99
C ASN A 106 10.88 -0.63 -3.21
N VAL A 107 10.69 -1.90 -2.87
CA VAL A 107 11.68 -2.77 -2.23
C VAL A 107 11.72 -4.08 -3.00
N LEU A 108 12.80 -4.30 -3.73
CA LEU A 108 13.07 -5.51 -4.49
C LEU A 108 13.94 -6.46 -3.65
N ASP A 109 13.38 -7.61 -3.30
CA ASP A 109 14.05 -8.72 -2.62
C ASP A 109 14.64 -9.68 -3.66
N ILE A 110 15.97 -9.80 -3.68
CA ILE A 110 16.71 -10.69 -4.57
C ILE A 110 17.35 -11.80 -3.71
N PRO A 111 16.78 -13.01 -3.71
CA PRO A 111 17.35 -14.14 -2.97
C PRO A 111 18.66 -14.62 -3.61
N PRO A 112 19.52 -15.34 -2.88
CA PRO A 112 20.74 -15.91 -3.45
C PRO A 112 20.40 -17.13 -4.30
N VAL A 113 21.27 -17.46 -5.26
CA VAL A 113 21.19 -18.74 -5.97
C VAL A 113 21.72 -19.84 -5.04
N PRO A 114 20.94 -20.88 -4.69
CA PRO A 114 21.40 -21.95 -3.82
C PRO A 114 22.61 -22.68 -4.41
N GLU A 115 23.63 -22.96 -3.58
CA GLU A 115 24.88 -23.56 -4.06
C GLU A 115 24.70 -24.93 -4.70
N ASN A 116 23.79 -25.74 -4.16
CA ASN A 116 23.42 -27.06 -4.67
C ASN A 116 22.73 -27.04 -6.05
N LEU A 117 22.38 -25.84 -6.53
CA LEU A 117 21.76 -25.60 -7.83
C LEU A 117 22.66 -24.79 -8.78
N LYS A 118 23.88 -24.43 -8.39
CA LYS A 118 24.86 -23.79 -9.29
C LYS A 118 25.10 -24.68 -10.52
N GLY A 119 25.04 -24.10 -11.71
CA GLY A 119 25.23 -24.80 -12.99
C GLY A 119 24.03 -25.63 -13.47
N LYS A 120 22.90 -25.59 -12.76
CA LYS A 120 21.63 -26.20 -13.18
C LYS A 120 20.68 -25.12 -13.71
N SER A 121 19.74 -25.52 -14.55
CA SER A 121 18.61 -24.66 -14.93
C SER A 121 17.71 -24.45 -13.71
N VAL A 122 17.77 -23.26 -13.14
CA VAL A 122 16.92 -22.84 -12.02
C VAL A 122 16.05 -21.66 -12.41
N MET A 123 14.83 -21.65 -11.90
CA MET A 123 13.97 -20.48 -11.93
C MET A 123 14.17 -19.71 -10.63
N GLN A 124 14.66 -18.48 -10.73
CA GLN A 124 14.82 -17.57 -9.61
C GLN A 124 13.74 -16.50 -9.66
N LEU A 125 13.15 -16.22 -8.51
CA LEU A 125 12.09 -15.23 -8.37
C LEU A 125 12.58 -14.10 -7.46
N ALA A 126 12.57 -12.88 -7.99
CA ALA A 126 12.75 -11.67 -7.20
C ALA A 126 11.39 -11.02 -6.97
N ILE A 127 11.11 -10.58 -5.75
CA ILE A 127 9.81 -10.03 -5.36
C ILE A 127 9.96 -8.53 -5.11
N ARG A 128 9.16 -7.73 -5.82
CA ARG A 128 9.06 -6.29 -5.59
C ARG A 128 7.83 -5.97 -4.77
N SER A 129 8.05 -5.51 -3.55
CA SER A 129 7.00 -4.89 -2.73
C SER A 129 6.95 -3.40 -3.01
N ARG A 130 5.76 -2.86 -3.28
CA ARG A 130 5.54 -1.43 -3.54
C ARG A 130 4.49 -0.88 -2.59
N ILE A 131 4.88 0.04 -1.73
CA ILE A 131 3.99 0.67 -0.74
C ILE A 131 3.87 2.17 -0.97
N LYS A 132 2.76 2.77 -0.53
CA LYS A 132 2.52 4.20 -0.68
C LYS A 132 3.36 4.99 0.32
N LEU A 133 3.97 6.07 -0.13
CA LEU A 133 4.68 7.07 0.66
C LEU A 133 3.95 8.41 0.51
N PHE A 134 3.32 8.89 1.58
CA PHE A 134 2.59 10.17 1.54
C PHE A 134 3.44 11.28 2.11
N PHE A 135 3.76 12.28 1.30
CA PHE A 135 4.31 13.53 1.78
C PHE A 135 3.18 14.40 2.32
N ARG A 136 3.21 14.69 3.62
CA ARG A 136 2.14 15.39 4.34
C ARG A 136 2.63 16.74 4.82
N PRO A 137 2.13 17.85 4.24
CA PRO A 137 2.42 19.19 4.74
C PRO A 137 2.07 19.35 6.22
N ALA A 138 2.91 20.07 6.95
CA ALA A 138 2.59 20.55 8.27
C ALA A 138 1.50 21.64 8.19
N GLY A 139 0.63 21.72 9.20
CA GLY A 139 -0.38 22.78 9.30
C GLY A 139 -1.67 22.55 8.51
N LEU A 140 -1.94 21.34 8.01
CA LEU A 140 -3.24 21.00 7.42
C LEU A 140 -4.38 21.23 8.43
N LYS A 141 -5.42 21.95 8.00
CA LYS A 141 -6.54 22.39 8.88
C LYS A 141 -7.36 21.24 9.46
N ILE A 142 -7.49 20.13 8.72
CA ILE A 142 -8.25 18.95 9.12
C ILE A 142 -7.27 17.96 9.74
N SER A 143 -7.53 17.46 10.94
CA SER A 143 -6.72 16.37 11.52
C SER A 143 -6.95 15.07 10.75
N PRO A 144 -5.92 14.22 10.54
CA PRO A 144 -6.09 12.92 9.86
C PRO A 144 -7.19 12.06 10.50
N LYS A 145 -7.34 12.12 11.83
CA LYS A 145 -8.38 11.38 12.58
C LYS A 145 -9.81 11.84 12.26
N LYS A 146 -9.98 13.09 11.82
CA LYS A 146 -11.28 13.70 11.45
C LYS A 146 -11.48 13.80 9.93
N MET A 147 -10.55 13.26 9.14
CA MET A 147 -10.64 13.26 7.68
C MET A 147 -11.98 12.65 7.23
N ILE A 148 -12.36 11.51 7.80
CA ILE A 148 -13.53 10.78 7.34
C ILE A 148 -14.85 11.53 7.57
N ASP A 149 -14.91 12.45 8.52
CA ASP A 149 -16.10 13.29 8.77
C ASP A 149 -16.41 14.19 7.56
N ASN A 150 -15.37 14.56 6.82
CA ASN A 150 -15.41 15.44 5.65
C ASN A 150 -15.49 14.66 4.33
N VAL A 151 -15.71 13.35 4.40
CA VAL A 151 -16.01 12.49 3.25
C VAL A 151 -17.52 12.31 3.16
N THR A 152 -18.09 12.64 2.01
CA THR A 152 -19.52 12.55 1.73
C THR A 152 -19.82 11.67 0.52
N LEU A 153 -21.05 11.20 0.43
CA LEU A 153 -21.54 10.37 -0.65
C LEU A 153 -22.81 11.02 -1.18
N THR A 154 -22.89 11.27 -2.48
CA THR A 154 -24.11 11.78 -3.13
C THR A 154 -24.55 10.80 -4.21
N GLN A 155 -25.85 10.71 -4.46
CA GLN A 155 -26.35 9.95 -5.61
C GLN A 155 -26.22 10.78 -6.89
N GLN A 156 -25.83 10.14 -7.99
CA GLN A 156 -25.97 10.68 -9.33
C GLN A 156 -26.39 9.57 -10.30
N ASN A 157 -27.66 9.57 -10.73
CA ASN A 157 -28.26 8.52 -11.58
C ASN A 157 -28.04 7.12 -10.97
N ASP A 158 -27.43 6.20 -11.73
CA ASP A 158 -27.03 4.85 -11.32
C ASP A 158 -25.59 4.80 -10.81
N SER A 159 -25.16 5.84 -10.11
CA SER A 159 -23.83 5.93 -9.51
C SER A 159 -23.88 6.65 -8.17
N ILE A 160 -22.92 6.31 -7.33
CA ILE A 160 -22.62 7.07 -6.12
C ILE A 160 -21.35 7.86 -6.38
N ILE A 161 -21.37 9.13 -6.03
CA ILE A 161 -20.19 10.00 -6.07
C ILE A 161 -19.64 10.10 -4.65
N LEU A 162 -18.42 9.61 -4.48
CA LEU A 162 -17.64 9.73 -3.25
C LEU A 162 -16.82 11.01 -3.33
N HIS A 163 -17.11 11.96 -2.44
CA HIS A 163 -16.43 13.25 -2.36
C HIS A 163 -15.40 13.23 -1.24
N ASN A 164 -14.15 13.49 -1.59
CA ASN A 164 -13.07 13.70 -0.65
C ASN A 164 -12.76 15.19 -0.53
N ALA A 165 -13.44 15.90 0.38
CA ALA A 165 -13.21 17.32 0.63
C ALA A 165 -11.98 17.60 1.51
N THR A 166 -11.08 16.62 1.68
CA THR A 166 -9.97 16.71 2.63
C THR A 166 -8.63 16.87 1.93
N PRO A 167 -7.60 17.38 2.64
CA PRO A 167 -6.24 17.47 2.10
C PRO A 167 -5.50 16.13 2.08
N TYR A 168 -6.17 14.99 2.33
CA TYR A 168 -5.56 13.67 2.45
C TYR A 168 -6.00 12.72 1.34
N PHE A 169 -5.16 11.76 0.98
CA PHE A 169 -5.57 10.64 0.12
C PHE A 169 -6.42 9.63 0.91
N LEU A 170 -7.64 9.41 0.45
CA LEU A 170 -8.53 8.39 1.02
C LEU A 170 -8.31 7.05 0.30
N THR A 171 -7.79 6.04 1.00
CA THR A 171 -7.68 4.67 0.47
C THR A 171 -8.81 3.81 1.02
N LEU A 172 -9.61 3.24 0.13
CA LEU A 172 -10.72 2.34 0.43
C LEU A 172 -10.41 0.93 -0.06
N SER A 173 -10.55 -0.04 0.84
CA SER A 173 -10.48 -1.47 0.51
C SER A 173 -11.87 -2.07 0.26
N GLY A 174 -12.92 -1.41 0.74
CA GLY A 174 -14.28 -1.85 0.48
C GLY A 174 -15.33 -0.76 0.60
N ILE A 175 -16.40 -0.92 -0.18
CA ILE A 175 -17.61 -0.10 -0.12
C ILE A 175 -18.79 -1.06 -0.25
N SER A 176 -19.72 -1.04 0.70
CA SER A 176 -20.90 -1.90 0.70
C SER A 176 -22.15 -1.05 0.86
N ILE A 177 -23.08 -1.16 -0.10
CA ILE A 177 -24.36 -0.43 -0.07
C ILE A 177 -25.41 -1.34 0.54
N ASN A 178 -26.11 -0.89 1.58
CA ASN A 178 -27.14 -1.66 2.27
C ASN A 178 -26.71 -3.10 2.64
N LYS A 179 -25.44 -3.27 3.04
CA LYS A 179 -24.83 -4.56 3.39
C LYS A 179 -24.81 -5.60 2.24
N ALA A 180 -25.02 -5.20 0.99
CA ALA A 180 -25.10 -6.08 -0.19
C ALA A 180 -23.72 -6.53 -0.74
N GLY A 181 -22.70 -6.62 0.13
CA GLY A 181 -21.32 -6.97 -0.25
C GLY A 181 -20.51 -5.81 -0.83
N ASN A 182 -19.21 -6.06 -1.02
CA ASN A 182 -18.26 -5.06 -1.52
C ASN A 182 -18.45 -4.81 -3.02
N ILE A 183 -18.65 -3.56 -3.42
CA ILE A 183 -18.80 -3.16 -4.82
C ILE A 183 -17.47 -2.83 -5.51
N LEU A 184 -16.37 -2.69 -4.74
CA LEU A 184 -15.05 -2.44 -5.30
C LEU A 184 -14.44 -3.72 -5.87
N LYS A 185 -13.99 -3.67 -7.12
CA LYS A 185 -13.21 -4.76 -7.75
C LYS A 185 -11.75 -4.79 -7.30
N SER A 186 -11.20 -3.64 -6.95
CA SER A 186 -9.86 -3.42 -6.46
C SER A 186 -9.85 -2.23 -5.52
N GLY A 187 -8.77 -2.08 -4.74
CA GLY A 187 -8.62 -0.95 -3.83
C GLY A 187 -8.72 0.38 -4.56
N LEU A 188 -9.48 1.31 -4.00
CA LEU A 188 -9.70 2.64 -4.55
C LEU A 188 -8.90 3.67 -3.74
N MET A 189 -8.21 4.59 -4.42
CA MET A 189 -7.57 5.73 -3.78
C MET A 189 -8.12 7.02 -4.36
N VAL A 190 -8.77 7.83 -3.53
CA VAL A 190 -9.33 9.13 -3.92
C VAL A 190 -8.37 10.22 -3.50
N ALA A 191 -7.98 11.07 -4.45
CA ALA A 191 -7.04 12.16 -4.22
C ALA A 191 -7.65 13.25 -3.31
N PRO A 192 -6.80 14.10 -2.69
CA PRO A 192 -7.26 15.26 -1.95
C PRO A 192 -8.12 16.19 -2.81
N PHE A 193 -9.20 16.71 -2.24
CA PHE A 193 -10.12 17.65 -2.89
C PHE A 193 -10.66 17.16 -4.24
N SER A 194 -10.91 15.85 -4.36
CA SER A 194 -11.43 15.24 -5.57
C SER A 194 -12.62 14.33 -5.28
N GLN A 195 -13.22 13.78 -6.34
CA GLN A 195 -14.35 12.88 -6.25
C GLN A 195 -14.14 11.64 -7.11
N GLN A 196 -14.77 10.53 -6.72
CA GLN A 196 -14.80 9.31 -7.50
C GLN A 196 -16.24 8.88 -7.77
N SER A 197 -16.56 8.61 -9.03
CA SER A 197 -17.83 8.00 -9.43
C SER A 197 -17.75 6.48 -9.37
N LEU A 198 -18.75 5.85 -8.75
CA LEU A 198 -18.88 4.42 -8.56
C LEU A 198 -20.23 3.96 -9.11
N LYS A 199 -20.20 3.20 -10.20
CA LYS A 199 -21.41 2.64 -10.79
C LYS A 199 -22.06 1.64 -9.84
N THR A 200 -23.37 1.75 -9.70
CA THR A 200 -24.19 0.82 -8.92
C THR A 200 -25.05 -0.02 -9.86
N SER A 201 -25.41 -1.23 -9.44
CA SER A 201 -26.29 -2.11 -10.23
C SER A 201 -27.77 -1.72 -10.16
N LYS A 202 -28.12 -0.85 -9.21
CA LYS A 202 -29.46 -0.34 -8.97
C LYS A 202 -29.38 1.14 -8.64
N THR A 203 -30.43 1.89 -8.96
CA THR A 203 -30.61 3.26 -8.48
C THR A 203 -30.66 3.25 -6.96
N ILE A 204 -29.86 4.09 -6.31
CA ILE A 204 -29.77 4.17 -4.87
C ILE A 204 -30.50 5.42 -4.38
N ILE A 205 -31.28 5.29 -3.32
CA ILE A 205 -32.07 6.39 -2.76
C ILE A 205 -31.24 7.14 -1.71
N SER A 206 -31.42 8.46 -1.59
CA SER A 206 -30.88 9.24 -0.47
C SER A 206 -31.26 8.61 0.88
N GLY A 207 -30.38 8.75 1.87
CA GLY A 207 -30.50 8.13 3.18
C GLY A 207 -30.06 6.66 3.27
N THR A 208 -29.81 6.00 2.13
CA THR A 208 -29.34 4.60 2.12
C THR A 208 -28.00 4.49 2.85
N PRO A 209 -27.85 3.55 3.80
CA PRO A 209 -26.60 3.33 4.50
C PRO A 209 -25.54 2.72 3.59
N VAL A 210 -24.34 3.28 3.64
CA VAL A 210 -23.15 2.81 2.93
C VAL A 210 -22.06 2.56 3.97
N THR A 211 -21.55 1.34 3.99
CA THR A 211 -20.38 0.98 4.78
C THR A 211 -19.12 1.25 3.97
N LEU A 212 -18.21 2.04 4.49
CA LEU A 212 -16.88 2.28 3.93
C LEU A 212 -15.84 1.56 4.79
N VAL A 213 -14.92 0.85 4.15
CA VAL A 213 -13.73 0.28 4.79
C VAL A 213 -12.53 1.04 4.25
N TYR A 214 -11.94 1.90 5.08
CA TYR A 214 -10.77 2.70 4.71
C TYR A 214 -9.52 2.22 5.43
N ILE A 215 -8.37 2.44 4.82
CA ILE A 215 -7.06 2.14 5.40
C ILE A 215 -6.52 3.42 6.04
N ASN A 216 -6.27 3.39 7.35
CA ASN A 216 -5.70 4.52 8.09
C ASN A 216 -4.18 4.64 7.90
N ASP A 217 -3.55 5.61 8.55
CA ASP A 217 -2.09 5.87 8.47
C ASP A 217 -1.25 4.69 8.97
N TYR A 218 -1.77 3.90 9.90
CA TYR A 218 -1.11 2.71 10.46
C TYR A 218 -1.30 1.46 9.61
N GLY A 219 -1.97 1.57 8.46
CA GLY A 219 -2.26 0.43 7.59
C GLY A 219 -3.42 -0.44 8.06
N ALA A 220 -4.15 -0.05 9.12
CA ALA A 220 -5.30 -0.80 9.61
C ALA A 220 -6.57 -0.47 8.82
N SER A 221 -7.38 -1.51 8.56
CA SER A 221 -8.73 -1.37 8.01
C SER A 221 -9.69 -0.88 9.10
N VAL A 222 -10.37 0.22 8.84
CA VAL A 222 -11.38 0.80 9.73
C VAL A 222 -12.70 0.85 8.98
N GLU A 223 -13.73 0.25 9.57
CA GLU A 223 -15.09 0.27 9.05
C GLU A 223 -15.88 1.45 9.63
N LEU A 224 -16.63 2.13 8.78
CA LEU A 224 -17.60 3.13 9.20
C LEU A 224 -18.86 3.09 8.34
N GLN A 225 -19.94 3.64 8.86
CA GLN A 225 -21.19 3.82 8.13
C GLN A 225 -21.43 5.29 7.82
N LYS A 226 -21.74 5.59 6.56
CA LYS A 226 -22.23 6.88 6.07
C LYS A 226 -23.61 6.70 5.48
N LYS A 227 -24.34 7.80 5.31
CA LYS A 227 -25.59 7.83 4.54
C LYS A 227 -25.33 8.61 3.25
N ILE A 228 -25.97 8.17 2.17
CA ILE A 228 -26.01 8.93 0.94
C ILE A 228 -26.84 10.20 1.19
N GLN A 229 -26.29 11.34 0.82
CA GLN A 229 -26.95 12.63 0.83
C GLN A 229 -27.80 12.78 -0.43
#